data_AF-A0A7K6TEI8-F1
#
_entry.id   AF-A0A7K6TEI8-F1
#
_cell.length_a   1.000
_cell.length_b   1.000
_cell.length_c   1.000
_cell.angle_alpha   90.00
_cell.angle_beta   90.00
_cell.angle_gamma   90.00
#
_symmetry.space_group_name_H-M   'P 1'
#
loop_
_entity.id
_entity.type
_entity.pdbx_description
1 polymer ?
#
loop_
_entity_poly.entity_id
_entity_poly.type
_entity_poly.pdbx_seq_one_letter_code
_entity_poly.pdbx_strand_id
1 'polypeptide(L)'
;CIPQHTRFNLDGGRSEELGRFYELVQQHREFYRDKSGTLYPVPYFVLPTKEKERFPHPLDLPPLSAKTRWHLLRLSSLDLRTCQTFPSGKRVPTQERHNRDVYFECRA
;
A
#
# COMPACT_ATOMS: atom_id res chain seq x y z
N CYS A 1 -33.18 -8.29 43.09
CA CYS A 1 -32.50 -7.39 42.14
C CYS A 1 -33.26 -6.07 42.08
N ILE A 2 -32.61 -4.94 42.36
CA ILE A 2 -33.26 -3.61 42.31
C ILE A 2 -33.08 -3.09 40.88
N PRO A 3 -34.16 -2.79 40.13
CA PRO A 3 -34.04 -2.25 38.78
C PRO A 3 -33.43 -0.84 38.85
N GLN A 4 -32.28 -0.65 38.19
CA GLN A 4 -31.62 0.64 38.09
C GLN A 4 -32.28 1.45 36.96
N HIS A 5 -33.45 2.01 37.25
CA HIS A 5 -34.15 2.86 36.29
C HIS A 5 -33.60 4.29 36.37
N THR A 6 -32.89 4.72 35.32
CA THR A 6 -32.40 6.10 35.19
C THR A 6 -33.38 6.92 34.35
N ARG A 7 -33.50 8.23 34.63
CA ARG A 7 -34.44 9.14 33.94
C ARG A 7 -34.10 9.38 32.47
N PHE A 8 -32.86 9.14 32.11
CA PHE A 8 -32.40 9.06 30.74
C PHE A 8 -32.56 7.59 30.35
N ASN A 9 -33.10 7.24 29.17
CA ASN A 9 -33.26 5.85 28.71
C ASN A 9 -31.91 5.13 28.49
N LEU A 10 -31.08 5.06 29.54
CA LEU A 10 -29.76 4.48 29.61
C LEU A 10 -29.89 3.26 30.50
N ASP A 11 -30.04 2.11 29.86
CA ASP A 11 -30.06 0.83 30.53
C ASP A 11 -28.63 0.49 30.99
N GLY A 12 -28.31 0.93 32.21
CA GLY A 12 -26.98 0.75 32.82
C GLY A 12 -26.58 -0.72 32.91
N GLY A 13 -27.54 -1.59 33.23
CA GLY A 13 -27.32 -3.05 33.27
C GLY A 13 -26.92 -3.59 31.89
N ARG A 14 -27.64 -3.20 30.84
CA ARG A 14 -27.30 -3.59 29.47
C ARG A 14 -25.93 -3.08 29.03
N SER A 15 -25.54 -1.87 29.43
CA SER A 15 -24.21 -1.33 29.09
C SER A 15 -23.08 -2.13 29.75
N GLU A 16 -23.29 -2.58 30.99
CA GLU A 16 -22.33 -3.41 31.71
C GLU A 16 -22.25 -4.83 31.12
N GLU A 17 -23.38 -5.42 30.75
CA GLU A 17 -23.43 -6.71 30.03
C GLU A 17 -22.68 -6.65 28.70
N LEU A 18 -22.88 -5.58 27.92
CA LEU A 18 -22.16 -5.37 26.66
C LEU A 18 -20.65 -5.20 26.88
N GLY A 19 -20.24 -4.51 27.94
CA GLY A 19 -18.83 -4.39 28.33
C GLY A 19 -18.21 -5.75 28.64
N ARG A 20 -18.86 -6.54 29.51
CA ARG A 20 -18.41 -7.90 29.87
C ARG A 20 -18.36 -8.83 28.67
N PHE A 21 -19.37 -8.78 27.80
CA PHE A 21 -19.41 -9.56 26.57
C PHE A 21 -18.24 -9.20 25.66
N TYR A 22 -17.97 -7.91 25.47
CA TYR A 22 -16.86 -7.44 24.66
C TYR A 22 -15.52 -7.96 25.18
N GLU A 23 -15.25 -7.84 26.48
CA GLU A 23 -14.04 -8.35 27.12
C GLU A 23 -13.84 -9.85 26.87
N LEU A 24 -14.89 -10.65 27.08
CA LEU A 24 -14.84 -12.10 26.90
C LEU A 24 -14.56 -12.48 25.44
N VAL A 25 -15.16 -11.77 24.47
CA VAL A 25 -14.89 -11.98 23.04
C VAL A 25 -13.43 -11.67 22.69
N GLN A 26 -12.83 -10.62 23.25
CA GLN A 26 -11.42 -10.31 23.00
C GLN A 26 -10.49 -11.38 23.56
N GLN A 27 -10.76 -11.89 24.77
CA GLN A 27 -10.01 -13.01 25.36
C GLN A 27 -10.07 -14.25 24.48
N HIS A 28 -11.24 -14.59 23.94
CA HIS A 28 -11.38 -15.70 22.99
C HIS A 28 -10.59 -15.47 21.70
N ARG A 29 -10.62 -14.26 21.13
CA ARG A 29 -9.81 -13.91 19.95
C ARG A 29 -8.32 -14.11 20.20
N GLU A 30 -7.82 -13.66 21.36
CA GLU A 30 -6.42 -13.82 21.74
C GLU A 30 -6.05 -15.28 21.98
N PHE A 31 -6.97 -16.08 22.54
CA PHE A 31 -6.77 -17.51 22.74
C PHE A 31 -6.56 -18.26 21.41
N TYR A 32 -7.37 -17.94 20.39
CA TYR A 32 -7.28 -18.54 19.05
C TYR A 32 -6.27 -17.86 18.13
N ARG A 33 -5.63 -16.76 18.56
CA ARG A 33 -4.52 -16.19 17.79
C ARG A 33 -3.39 -17.22 17.72
N ASP A 34 -2.78 -17.31 16.55
CA ASP A 34 -1.64 -18.19 16.36
C ASP A 34 -0.49 -17.78 17.29
N LYS A 35 -0.02 -18.73 18.10
CA LYS A 35 1.17 -18.58 18.97
C LYS A 35 2.40 -19.27 18.38
N SER A 36 2.21 -20.08 17.35
CA SER A 36 3.27 -20.90 16.74
C SER A 36 4.11 -20.13 15.72
N GLY A 37 3.57 -19.03 15.18
CA GLY A 37 4.23 -18.20 14.16
C GLY A 37 4.33 -18.88 12.79
N THR A 38 3.61 -20.00 12.59
CA THR A 38 3.63 -20.79 11.37
C THR A 38 2.43 -20.55 10.47
N LEU A 39 1.38 -19.89 10.98
CA LEU A 39 0.21 -19.55 10.18
C LEU A 39 0.49 -18.31 9.33
N TYR A 40 0.39 -18.50 8.01
CA TYR A 40 0.40 -17.41 7.06
C TYR A 40 -0.90 -16.62 7.16
N PRO A 41 -0.84 -15.28 7.30
CA PRO A 41 -2.03 -14.46 7.31
C PRO A 41 -2.75 -14.54 5.96
N VAL A 42 -4.08 -14.70 6.00
CA VAL A 42 -4.91 -14.77 4.79
C VAL A 42 -5.02 -13.37 4.18
N PRO A 43 -4.65 -13.17 2.90
CA PRO A 43 -4.52 -11.83 2.32
C PRO A 43 -5.86 -11.13 2.03
N TYR A 44 -7.00 -11.82 2.14
CA TYR A 44 -8.30 -11.33 1.68
C TYR A 44 -9.21 -10.73 2.78
N PHE A 45 -8.92 -11.01 4.05
CA PHE A 45 -9.72 -10.51 5.18
C PHE A 45 -8.87 -9.67 6.14
N VAL A 46 -8.08 -8.77 5.57
CA VAL A 46 -7.24 -7.85 6.33
C VAL A 46 -7.99 -6.55 6.52
N LEU A 47 -8.08 -6.08 7.77
CA LEU A 47 -8.63 -4.76 8.05
C LEU A 47 -7.78 -3.70 7.33
N PRO A 48 -8.39 -2.69 6.69
CA PRO A 48 -7.63 -1.60 6.08
C PRO A 48 -6.72 -0.96 7.11
N THR A 49 -5.42 -0.90 6.80
CA THR A 49 -4.46 -0.14 7.60
C THR A 49 -4.72 1.35 7.44
N LYS A 50 -4.21 2.15 8.39
CA LYS A 50 -4.34 3.61 8.31
C LYS A 50 -3.65 4.10 7.04
N GLU A 51 -4.20 5.14 6.43
CA GLU A 51 -3.68 5.68 5.16
C GLU A 51 -2.17 5.99 5.24
N LYS A 52 -1.72 6.58 6.35
CA LYS A 52 -0.30 6.89 6.59
C LYS A 52 0.61 5.66 6.64
N GLU A 53 0.10 4.51 7.09
CA GLU A 53 0.85 3.25 7.13
C GLU A 53 0.89 2.60 5.75
N ARG A 54 -0.20 2.71 4.99
CA ARG A 54 -0.31 2.14 3.65
C ARG A 54 0.45 2.96 2.60
N PHE A 55 0.39 4.28 2.72
CA PHE A 55 0.98 5.25 1.81
C PHE A 55 1.73 6.30 2.64
N PRO A 56 2.99 6.03 3.02
CA PRO A 56 3.80 7.00 3.76
C PRO A 56 3.99 8.27 2.94
N HIS A 57 4.06 9.40 3.64
CA HIS A 57 4.28 10.69 3.00
C HIS A 57 5.63 10.66 2.25
N PRO A 58 5.72 11.21 1.02
CA PRO A 58 6.94 11.11 0.20
C PRO A 58 8.19 11.72 0.85
N LEU A 59 8.01 12.63 1.81
CA LEU A 59 9.09 13.22 2.61
C LEU A 59 9.54 12.36 3.80
N ASP A 60 8.71 11.41 4.21
CA ASP A 60 9.02 10.47 5.31
C ASP A 60 9.64 9.16 4.78
N LEU A 61 9.93 9.11 3.48
CA LEU A 61 10.55 7.94 2.86
C LEU A 61 12.03 7.83 3.28
N PRO A 62 12.50 6.63 3.64
CA PRO A 62 13.92 6.41 3.88
C PRO A 62 14.72 6.75 2.62
N PRO A 63 16.00 7.14 2.76
CA PRO A 63 16.85 7.46 1.62
C PRO A 63 16.85 6.30 0.62
N LEU A 64 16.48 6.60 -0.62
CA LEU A 64 16.36 5.62 -1.69
C LEU A 64 17.66 4.83 -1.86
N SER A 65 17.56 3.53 -2.17
CA SER A 65 18.73 2.73 -2.51
C SER A 65 19.43 3.28 -3.76
N ALA A 66 20.74 3.08 -3.88
CA ALA A 66 21.49 3.50 -5.06
C ALA A 66 20.89 2.94 -6.36
N LYS A 67 20.45 1.68 -6.36
CA LYS A 67 19.78 1.02 -7.48
C LYS A 67 18.47 1.72 -7.86
N THR A 68 17.64 2.04 -6.87
CA THR A 68 16.36 2.73 -7.08
C THR A 68 16.58 4.14 -7.63
N ARG A 69 17.55 4.89 -7.09
CA ARG A 69 17.92 6.21 -7.63
C ARG A 69 18.40 6.12 -9.07
N TRP A 70 19.24 5.14 -9.39
CA TRP A 70 19.71 4.91 -10.75
C TRP A 70 18.58 4.64 -11.74
N HIS A 71 17.59 3.82 -11.34
CA HIS A 71 16.42 3.55 -12.17
C HIS A 71 15.53 4.78 -12.35
N LEU A 72 15.30 5.57 -11.30
CA LEU A 72 14.48 6.79 -11.39
C LEU A 72 15.15 7.86 -12.24
N LEU A 73 16.46 8.07 -12.09
CA LEU A 73 17.22 9.02 -12.90
C LEU A 73 17.09 8.68 -14.39
N ARG A 74 17.21 7.39 -14.72
CA ARG A 74 17.10 6.85 -16.08
C ARG A 74 15.72 7.07 -16.74
N LEU A 75 14.68 7.19 -15.93
CA LEU A 75 13.30 7.40 -16.37
C LEU A 75 12.91 8.88 -16.33
N SER A 76 13.75 9.73 -15.76
CA SER A 76 13.46 11.16 -15.63
C SER A 76 13.44 11.84 -17.00
N SER A 77 12.59 12.84 -17.17
CA SER A 77 12.55 13.68 -18.38
C SER A 77 13.84 14.49 -18.60
N LEU A 78 14.67 14.63 -17.55
CA LEU A 78 15.99 15.24 -17.61
C LEU A 78 17.06 14.28 -18.16
N ASP A 79 16.86 12.96 -18.10
CA ASP A 79 17.72 11.99 -18.80
C ASP A 79 17.32 11.98 -20.28
N LEU A 80 17.64 13.07 -20.97
CA LEU A 80 17.56 13.19 -22.42
C LEU A 80 18.51 12.17 -23.03
N ARG A 81 18.01 10.94 -23.19
CA ARG A 81 18.74 9.86 -23.83
C ARG A 81 19.12 10.30 -25.24
N THR A 82 20.42 10.56 -25.41
CA THR A 82 21.00 10.96 -26.69
C THR A 82 20.86 9.86 -27.74
N CYS A 83 20.79 8.59 -27.31
CA CYS A 83 20.60 7.44 -28.17
C CYS A 83 19.69 6.35 -27.54
N GLN A 84 18.90 5.65 -28.37
CA GLN A 84 18.21 4.41 -28.00
C GLN A 84 19.11 3.21 -28.29
N THR A 85 19.24 2.26 -27.36
CA THR A 85 19.99 1.01 -27.58
C THR A 85 19.01 -0.14 -27.81
N PHE A 86 19.12 -0.81 -28.95
CA PHE A 86 18.31 -1.97 -29.30
C PHE A 86 18.86 -3.25 -28.65
N PRO A 87 18.04 -4.32 -28.49
CA PRO A 87 18.51 -5.62 -28.01
C PRO A 87 19.67 -6.21 -28.84
N SER A 88 19.77 -5.81 -30.11
CA SER A 88 20.90 -6.13 -31.00
C SER A 88 22.21 -5.39 -30.67
N GLY A 89 22.21 -4.53 -29.64
CA GLY A 89 23.34 -3.68 -29.27
C GLY A 89 23.50 -2.41 -30.10
N LYS A 90 22.74 -2.26 -31.20
CA LYS A 90 22.79 -1.05 -32.04
C LYS A 90 22.29 0.17 -31.26
N ARG A 91 23.03 1.28 -31.36
CA ARG A 91 22.67 2.57 -30.76
C ARG A 91 22.20 3.50 -31.86
N VAL A 92 20.99 4.03 -31.72
CA VAL A 92 20.36 4.92 -32.71
C VAL A 92 20.20 6.31 -32.09
N PRO A 93 20.76 7.36 -32.71
CA PRO A 93 20.66 8.74 -32.22
C PRO A 93 19.23 9.28 -32.38
N THR A 94 18.94 10.37 -31.69
CA THR A 94 17.62 11.03 -31.74
C THR A 94 17.18 11.42 -33.16
N GLN A 95 18.11 11.85 -34.03
CA GLN A 95 17.78 12.24 -35.41
C GLN A 95 17.24 11.07 -36.24
N GLU A 96 17.89 9.90 -36.18
CA GLU A 96 17.44 8.72 -36.92
C GLU A 96 16.09 8.20 -36.41
N ARG A 97 15.85 8.28 -35.09
CA ARG A 97 14.53 7.98 -34.51
C ARG A 97 13.47 8.92 -35.05
N HIS A 98 13.74 10.23 -35.04
CA HIS A 98 12.79 11.21 -35.54
C HIS A 98 12.41 10.94 -37.00
N ASN A 99 13.40 10.69 -37.88
CA ASN A 99 13.15 10.34 -39.27
C ASN A 99 12.29 9.07 -39.42
N ARG A 100 12.55 8.05 -38.59
CA ARG A 100 11.77 6.81 -38.55
C ARG A 100 10.33 7.07 -38.11
N ASP A 101 10.15 7.81 -37.02
CA ASP A 101 8.84 8.06 -36.43
C ASP A 101 7.97 8.86 -37.42
N VAL A 102 8.52 9.90 -38.06
CA VAL A 102 7.87 10.65 -39.16
C VAL A 102 7.49 9.72 -40.32
N TYR A 103 8.36 8.81 -40.72
CA TYR A 103 8.08 7.88 -41.82
C TYR A 103 6.88 6.96 -41.54
N PHE A 104 6.72 6.50 -40.28
CA PHE A 104 5.59 5.65 -39.91
C PHE A 104 4.31 6.45 -39.68
N GLU A 105 4.39 7.65 -39.09
CA GLU A 105 3.23 8.54 -38.89
C GLU A 105 2.63 9.00 -40.21
N CYS A 106 3.45 9.33 -41.23
CA CYS A 106 2.96 9.72 -42.56
C CYS A 106 2.32 8.57 -43.36
N ARG A 107 2.37 7.33 -42.85
CA ARG A 107 1.86 6.13 -43.53
C ARG A 107 0.75 5.42 -42.76
N ALA A 108 0.39 5.90 -41.58
CA ALA A 108 -0.74 5.44 -40.78
C ALA A 108 -2.02 6.20 -41.20
#